data_AF-A0A536SAY0-F1
#
_entry.id   AF-A0A536SAY0-F1
#
_cell.length_a   1.000
_cell.length_b   1.000
_cell.length_c   1.000
_cell.angle_alpha   90.00
_cell.angle_beta   90.00
_cell.angle_gamma   90.00
#
_symmetry.space_group_name_H-M   'P 1'
#
loop_
_entity.id
_entity.type
_entity.pdbx_description
1 polymer ?
#
loop_
_entity_poly.entity_id
_entity_poly.type
_entity_poly.pdbx_seq_one_letter_code
_entity_poly.pdbx_strand_id
1 'polypeptide(L)'
;MTGAINTASGARALQNNTTGIRNTASGVQALFSNTTGDDNTASGTGALQKNTTGFSNTASGSGALFSNTTGSSNTASGANTLT
;
A
#
# COMPACT_ATOMS: atom_id res chain seq x y z
N MET A 1 14.59 -10.59 5.35
CA MET A 1 13.29 -10.15 4.82
C MET A 1 12.33 -11.33 4.99
N THR A 2 11.33 -11.20 5.85
CA THR A 2 10.34 -12.25 6.16
C THR A 2 8.96 -11.95 5.58
N GLY A 3 8.83 -10.87 4.80
CA GLY A 3 7.60 -10.54 4.08
C GLY A 3 7.24 -11.67 3.12
N ALA A 4 6.20 -12.43 3.46
CA ALA A 4 5.67 -13.53 2.67
C ALA A 4 4.27 -13.18 2.16
N ILE A 5 3.86 -13.83 1.05
CA ILE A 5 2.49 -13.73 0.52
C ILE A 5 2.14 -12.30 0.10
N ASN A 6 3.04 -11.61 -0.58
CA ASN A 6 2.77 -10.30 -1.16
C ASN A 6 2.65 -10.40 -2.68
N THR A 7 1.72 -9.67 -3.27
CA THR A 7 1.62 -9.52 -4.73
C THR A 7 2.04 -8.10 -5.11
N ALA A 8 3.07 -7.97 -5.94
CA ALA A 8 3.57 -6.68 -6.42
C ALA A 8 3.56 -6.65 -7.95
N SER A 9 2.77 -5.77 -8.53
CA SER A 9 2.68 -5.54 -9.97
C SER A 9 2.83 -4.05 -10.27
N GLY A 10 3.84 -3.70 -11.06
CA GLY A 10 4.19 -2.31 -11.37
C GLY A 10 5.57 -1.91 -10.86
N ALA A 11 6.15 -0.88 -11.46
CA ALA A 11 7.48 -0.41 -11.09
C ALA A 11 7.51 0.05 -9.62
N ARG A 12 8.44 -0.51 -8.83
CA ARG A 12 8.67 -0.18 -7.42
C ARG A 12 7.47 -0.45 -6.49
N ALA A 13 6.51 -1.27 -6.90
CA ALA A 13 5.46 -1.75 -6.00
C ALA A 13 6.10 -2.55 -4.85
N LEU A 14 5.71 -2.26 -3.60
CA LEU A 14 6.21 -2.91 -2.37
C LEU A 14 7.74 -2.88 -2.17
N GLN A 15 8.47 -1.97 -2.82
CA GLN A 15 9.93 -1.99 -2.84
C GLN A 15 10.59 -1.94 -1.44
N ASN A 16 10.01 -1.21 -0.49
CA ASN A 16 10.57 -1.09 0.86
C ASN A 16 9.92 -2.02 1.91
N ASN A 17 9.09 -2.99 1.48
CA ASN A 17 8.50 -3.96 2.40
C ASN A 17 9.58 -4.83 3.06
N THR A 18 9.66 -4.79 4.39
CA THR A 18 10.67 -5.52 5.16
C THR A 18 10.10 -6.82 5.76
N THR A 19 8.99 -6.71 6.49
CA THR A 19 8.35 -7.84 7.18
C THR A 19 6.84 -7.93 6.97
N GLY A 20 6.22 -6.94 6.32
CA GLY A 20 4.79 -6.92 6.07
C GLY A 20 4.34 -8.08 5.17
N ILE A 21 3.20 -8.68 5.48
CA ILE A 21 2.64 -9.86 4.82
C ILE A 21 1.24 -9.59 4.26
N ARG A 22 0.81 -10.40 3.28
CA ARG A 22 -0.54 -10.34 2.69
C ARG A 22 -0.91 -8.99 2.06
N ASN A 23 0.08 -8.29 1.51
CA ASN A 23 -0.15 -7.04 0.80
C ASN A 23 -0.33 -7.28 -0.69
N THR A 24 -1.30 -6.59 -1.31
CA THR A 24 -1.50 -6.56 -2.76
C THR A 24 -1.24 -5.15 -3.26
N ALA A 25 -0.23 -4.97 -4.09
CA ALA A 25 0.14 -3.70 -4.70
C ALA A 25 0.11 -3.82 -6.22
N SER A 26 -0.85 -3.15 -6.86
CA SER A 26 -1.01 -3.10 -8.31
C SER A 26 -0.98 -1.65 -8.79
N GLY A 27 0.16 -1.21 -9.30
CA GLY A 27 0.40 0.15 -9.75
C GLY A 27 1.84 0.59 -9.55
N VAL A 28 2.28 1.60 -10.30
CA VAL A 28 3.60 2.20 -10.10
C VAL A 28 3.66 2.80 -8.70
N GLN A 29 4.66 2.39 -7.91
CA GLN A 29 4.87 2.82 -6.51
C GLN A 29 3.69 2.55 -5.55
N ALA A 30 2.80 1.62 -5.87
CA ALA A 30 1.79 1.17 -4.91
C ALA A 30 2.46 0.51 -3.68
N LEU A 31 2.06 0.91 -2.47
CA LEU A 31 2.66 0.46 -1.20
C LEU A 31 4.20 0.58 -1.14
N PHE A 32 4.77 1.57 -1.83
CA PHE A 32 6.22 1.72 -1.98
C PHE A 32 6.97 1.76 -0.63
N SER A 33 6.45 2.49 0.36
CA SER A 33 7.11 2.71 1.66
C SER A 33 6.68 1.74 2.76
N ASN A 34 5.83 0.75 2.47
CA ASN A 34 5.34 -0.19 3.48
C ASN A 34 6.54 -0.90 4.09
N THR A 35 6.64 -0.99 5.42
CA THR A 35 7.73 -1.72 6.09
C THR A 35 7.18 -2.95 6.78
N THR A 36 6.25 -2.76 7.72
CA THR A 36 5.69 -3.82 8.55
C THR A 36 4.16 -3.91 8.48
N GLY A 37 3.51 -3.07 7.67
CA GLY A 37 2.06 -3.10 7.50
C GLY A 37 1.58 -4.36 6.79
N ASP A 38 0.50 -4.95 7.31
CA ASP A 38 -0.08 -6.20 6.82
C ASP A 38 -1.45 -5.96 6.17
N ASP A 39 -1.88 -6.89 5.31
CA ASP A 39 -3.25 -6.95 4.79
C ASP A 39 -3.71 -5.68 4.05
N ASN A 40 -2.78 -4.95 3.41
CA ASN A 40 -3.13 -3.77 2.62
C ASN A 40 -3.38 -4.13 1.15
N THR A 41 -4.42 -3.53 0.56
CA THR A 41 -4.70 -3.60 -0.87
C THR A 41 -4.56 -2.20 -1.48
N ALA A 42 -3.61 -2.04 -2.39
CA ALA A 42 -3.34 -0.81 -3.11
C ALA A 42 -3.46 -1.05 -4.62
N SER A 43 -4.50 -0.50 -5.24
CA SER A 43 -4.73 -0.56 -6.69
C SER A 43 -4.73 0.85 -7.26
N GLY A 44 -3.68 1.19 -8.01
CA GLY A 44 -3.48 2.51 -8.59
C GLY A 44 -2.04 3.03 -8.42
N THR A 45 -1.63 3.93 -9.31
CA THR A 45 -0.33 4.61 -9.19
C THR A 45 -0.26 5.40 -7.89
N GLY A 46 0.75 5.13 -7.06
CA GLY A 46 0.95 5.81 -5.77
C GLY A 46 -0.12 5.52 -4.71
N ALA A 47 -1.01 4.54 -4.90
CA ALA A 47 -1.95 4.12 -3.85
C ALA A 47 -1.17 3.62 -2.62
N LEU A 48 -1.51 4.12 -1.43
CA LEU A 48 -0.82 3.83 -0.16
C LEU A 48 0.72 4.04 -0.21
N GLN A 49 1.22 4.98 -1.02
CA GLN A 49 2.66 5.11 -1.26
C GLN A 49 3.49 5.30 0.02
N LYS A 50 2.98 6.06 1.00
CA LYS A 50 3.68 6.37 2.26
C LYS A 50 3.23 5.53 3.46
N ASN A 51 2.43 4.47 3.26
CA ASN A 51 2.12 3.53 4.33
C ASN A 51 3.41 2.93 4.86
N THR A 52 3.60 2.88 6.18
CA THR A 52 4.77 2.26 6.80
C THR A 52 4.33 1.06 7.65
N THR A 53 3.45 1.30 8.62
CA THR A 53 2.99 0.26 9.57
C THR A 53 1.48 0.10 9.62
N GLY A 54 0.71 0.91 8.89
CA GLY A 54 -0.74 0.78 8.81
C GLY A 54 -1.14 -0.56 8.19
N PHE A 55 -2.23 -1.16 8.70
CA PHE A 55 -2.70 -2.47 8.26
C PHE A 55 -4.18 -2.45 7.85
N SER A 56 -4.60 -3.46 7.10
CA SER A 56 -5.99 -3.62 6.65
C SER A 56 -6.55 -2.41 5.90
N ASN A 57 -5.73 -1.66 5.16
CA ASN A 57 -6.20 -0.55 4.35
C ASN A 57 -6.56 -1.00 2.92
N THR A 58 -7.64 -0.45 2.37
CA THR A 58 -8.01 -0.61 0.96
C THR A 58 -7.95 0.73 0.24
N ALA A 59 -7.04 0.88 -0.70
CA ALA A 59 -6.89 2.04 -1.57
C ALA A 59 -7.13 1.64 -3.02
N SER A 60 -8.21 2.14 -3.61
CA SER A 60 -8.57 1.92 -5.01
C SER A 60 -8.64 3.25 -5.75
N GLY A 61 -7.62 3.56 -6.53
CA GLY A 61 -7.47 4.82 -7.27
C GLY A 61 -6.04 5.35 -7.22
N SER A 62 -5.64 6.08 -8.26
CA SER A 62 -4.33 6.75 -8.28
C SER A 62 -4.23 7.74 -7.12
N GLY A 63 -3.23 7.59 -6.25
CA GLY A 63 -3.03 8.47 -5.09
C GLY A 63 -4.03 8.31 -3.94
N ALA A 64 -4.86 7.25 -3.93
CA ALA A 64 -5.73 6.96 -2.79
C ALA A 64 -4.90 6.58 -1.54
N LEU A 65 -5.21 7.15 -0.37
CA LEU A 65 -4.46 6.94 0.90
C LEU A 65 -2.95 7.24 0.78
N PHE A 66 -2.57 8.19 -0.07
CA PHE A 66 -1.17 8.45 -0.42
C PHE A 66 -0.23 8.64 0.79
N SER A 67 -0.64 9.43 1.78
CA SER A 67 0.11 9.80 2.99
C SER A 67 -0.36 9.08 4.25
N ASN A 68 -1.19 8.04 4.13
CA ASN A 68 -1.50 7.20 5.28
C ASN A 68 -0.22 6.52 5.73
N THR A 69 0.31 6.81 6.92
CA THR A 69 1.57 6.22 7.43
C THR A 69 1.32 5.06 8.38
N THR A 70 0.44 5.26 9.37
CA THR A 70 0.15 4.29 10.44
C THR A 70 -1.35 3.98 10.59
N GLY A 71 -2.22 4.73 9.90
CA GLY A 71 -3.66 4.51 9.95
C GLY A 71 -4.02 3.13 9.41
N SER A 72 -5.01 2.50 10.03
CA SER A 72 -5.40 1.13 9.76
C SER A 72 -6.91 1.03 9.54
N SER A 73 -7.35 0.02 8.81
CA SER A 73 -8.76 -0.22 8.51
C SER A 73 -9.45 0.93 7.75
N ASN A 74 -8.71 1.67 6.92
CA ASN A 74 -9.27 2.70 6.06
C ASN A 74 -9.70 2.13 4.70
N THR A 75 -10.75 2.71 4.12
CA THR A 75 -11.14 2.46 2.74
C THR A 75 -11.23 3.77 1.99
N ALA A 76 -10.45 3.91 0.92
CA ALA A 76 -10.54 5.02 -0.03
C ALA A 76 -10.78 4.48 -1.43
N SER A 77 -11.78 5.04 -2.10
CA SER A 77 -12.11 4.74 -3.49
C SER A 77 -12.19 6.06 -4.26
N GLY A 78 -11.46 6.16 -5.37
CA GLY A 78 -11.33 7.36 -6.18
C GLY A 78 -9.89 7.84 -6.31
N ALA A 79 -9.63 8.63 -7.36
CA ALA A 79 -8.30 9.21 -7.58
C ALA A 79 -8.06 10.37 -6.60
N ASN A 80 -6.90 10.36 -5.94
CA ASN A 80 -6.43 11.36 -4.98
C ASN A 80 -7.38 11.61 -3.81
N THR A 81 -8.12 10.58 -3.38
CA THR A 81 -9.00 10.66 -2.21
C THR A 81 -8.28 10.21 -0.94
N LEU A 82 -8.59 10.88 0.19
CA LEU A 82 -7.96 10.66 1.50
C LEU A 82 -6.43 10.64 1.40
N THR A 83 -5.83 11.74 0.97
CA THR A 83 -4.36 11.85 0.74
C THR A 83 -3.54 11.84 2.00
#